data_AF-A0A661D749-F1
#
_entry.id   AF-A0A661D749-F1
#
_cell.length_a   1.000
_cell.length_b   1.000
_cell.length_c   1.000
_cell.angle_alpha   90.00
_cell.angle_beta   90.00
_cell.angle_gamma   90.00
#
_symmetry.space_group_name_H-M   'P 1'
#
loop_
_entity.id
_entity.type
_entity.pdbx_description
1 polymer ?
#
loop_
_entity_poly.entity_id
_entity_poly.type
_entity_poly.pdbx_seq_one_letter_code
_entity_poly.pdbx_strand_id
1 'polypeptide(L)'
;MFVVELETIIDRPPEIQGLAIYQFWKMNADGQLCTLMPDPEEQVYHQKIDDLVVQLAGKLKSLQASAQQTQPSEGGVHIGDVGGDVNLQAGGDIVAGNKTVQQTIENRYIIQQEGPRATVFLAEVTDDLQEQRNDVKRYLEQRQFQVLPDSRYFFARANAAEQLQQAIDVDLHKSTLFLQVLSACVPQRPPGMSTPQLQHGCAQMVKDLPILQWRDPKLDLTTVLNLVIKDFFGAVTVSASSLEEFKYHIRLKLEEFEAKKRREAEKRLAAEKRQAANPSQSSAPMEINDNLIFINTTLEDQDLAEEIGELLDEQGVSFSLPLLEEDISPADKRQDLEDNLLECDGMIVPYDPKSVKWVREQLRYCRRLQGQREHPLKTIAVLNKTANKPSLGMKLPNMHVLDCATLADGSCLPAFIKKKPEYNVISDFTSRMLYLDGIVSVNFDNL
;
A
#
# COMPACT_ATOMS: atom_id res chain seq x y z
N MET A 1 -2.09 34.55 7.05
CA MET A 1 -1.53 34.86 8.38
C MET A 1 -2.59 34.41 9.36
N PHE A 2 -2.22 33.48 10.24
CA PHE A 2 -3.12 32.95 11.26
C PHE A 2 -2.55 33.36 12.60
N VAL A 3 -3.42 33.68 13.55
CA VAL A 3 -3.02 34.09 14.89
C VAL A 3 -3.48 33.02 15.87
N VAL A 4 -2.52 32.38 16.51
CA VAL A 4 -2.75 31.44 17.60
C VAL A 4 -2.40 32.17 18.87
N GLU A 5 -3.40 32.42 19.72
CA GLU A 5 -3.18 33.08 21.01
C GLU A 5 -2.76 32.04 22.04
N LEU A 6 -1.55 32.19 22.57
CA LEU A 6 -1.04 31.39 23.69
C LEU A 6 -1.44 31.99 25.05
N GLU A 7 -1.68 33.30 25.09
CA GLU A 7 -2.07 34.06 26.29
C GLU A 7 -3.08 35.16 25.92
N THR A 8 -3.72 35.75 26.94
CA THR A 8 -4.69 36.84 26.77
C THR A 8 -3.98 38.14 26.35
N ILE A 9 -4.17 38.57 25.10
CA ILE A 9 -3.63 39.84 24.60
C ILE A 9 -4.67 40.94 24.85
N ILE A 10 -4.35 41.88 25.76
CA ILE A 10 -5.26 42.96 26.16
C ILE A 10 -5.35 44.07 25.10
N ASP A 11 -4.25 44.34 24.39
CA ASP A 11 -4.20 45.35 23.33
C ASP A 11 -3.63 44.75 22.04
N ARG A 12 -4.44 44.71 20.99
CA ARG A 12 -4.10 44.00 19.75
C ARG A 12 -3.55 44.96 18.70
N PRO A 13 -2.36 44.68 18.14
CA PRO A 13 -1.79 45.51 17.09
C PRO A 13 -2.70 45.60 15.87
N PRO A 14 -2.79 46.76 15.18
CA PRO A 14 -3.66 46.96 14.02
C PRO A 14 -3.47 45.92 12.91
N GLU A 15 -2.27 45.36 12.77
CA GLU A 15 -1.88 44.41 11.74
C GLU A 15 -2.58 43.04 11.88
N ILE A 16 -3.08 42.71 13.07
CA ILE A 16 -3.82 41.46 13.32
C ILE A 16 -5.32 41.69 13.55
N GLN A 17 -5.78 42.94 13.50
CA GLN A 17 -7.21 43.26 13.60
C GLN A 17 -7.94 42.72 12.36
N GLY A 18 -8.95 41.87 12.58
CA GLY A 18 -9.75 41.24 11.52
C GLY A 18 -9.28 39.85 11.07
N LEU A 19 -8.19 39.31 11.64
CA LEU A 19 -7.81 37.91 11.41
C LEU A 19 -8.60 36.96 12.31
N ALA A 20 -8.86 35.74 11.84
CA ALA A 20 -9.42 34.68 12.66
C ALA A 20 -8.39 34.28 13.73
N ILE A 21 -8.82 34.28 14.99
CA ILE A 21 -7.95 34.02 16.14
C ILE A 21 -8.36 32.70 16.77
N TYR A 22 -7.37 31.83 16.93
CA TYR A 22 -7.54 30.52 17.52
C TYR A 22 -6.98 30.52 18.93
N GLN A 23 -7.86 30.44 19.91
CA GLN A 23 -7.51 30.31 21.33
C GLN A 23 -7.54 28.84 21.72
N PHE A 24 -6.39 28.26 22.05
CA PHE A 24 -6.29 26.88 22.56
C PHE A 24 -6.21 26.86 24.09
N TRP A 25 -6.92 27.78 24.72
CA TRP A 25 -7.06 27.88 26.16
C TRP A 25 -8.44 28.43 26.51
N LYS A 26 -8.87 28.20 27.74
CA LYS A 26 -10.08 28.77 28.34
C LYS A 26 -9.76 29.24 29.76
N MET A 27 -10.45 30.27 30.23
CA MET A 27 -10.36 30.68 31.63
C MET A 27 -11.36 29.86 32.43
N ASN A 28 -10.90 29.18 33.48
CA ASN A 28 -11.77 28.46 34.40
C ASN A 28 -12.54 29.43 35.31
N ALA A 29 -13.53 28.91 36.05
CA ALA A 29 -14.34 29.70 36.98
C ALA A 29 -13.50 30.43 38.05
N ASP A 30 -12.33 29.87 38.40
CA ASP A 30 -11.39 30.46 39.36
C ASP A 30 -10.47 31.55 38.74
N GLY A 31 -10.69 31.91 37.48
CA GLY A 31 -9.87 32.91 36.77
C GLY A 31 -8.51 32.38 36.29
N GLN A 32 -8.23 31.09 36.48
CA GLN A 32 -7.00 30.47 35.99
C GLN A 32 -7.12 30.08 34.51
N LEU A 33 -6.03 30.29 33.77
CA LEU A 33 -5.94 29.95 32.37
C LEU A 33 -5.62 28.46 32.22
N CYS A 34 -6.51 27.72 31.56
CA CYS A 34 -6.33 26.31 31.27
C CYS A 34 -6.22 26.10 29.77
N THR A 35 -5.09 25.55 29.35
CA THR A 35 -4.90 25.09 27.97
C THR A 35 -5.97 24.06 27.63
N LEU A 36 -6.64 24.22 26.49
CA LEU A 36 -7.50 23.20 25.92
C LEU A 36 -6.57 22.02 25.57
N MET A 37 -6.72 20.92 26.27
CA MET A 37 -5.94 19.73 26.00
C MET A 37 -6.67 18.93 24.91
N PRO A 38 -5.96 18.14 24.09
CA PRO A 38 -6.56 17.22 23.15
C PRO A 38 -7.21 16.06 23.94
N ASP A 39 -8.34 16.35 24.58
CA ASP A 39 -9.23 15.36 25.16
C ASP A 39 -10.17 14.86 24.05
N PRO A 40 -10.28 13.54 23.81
CA PRO A 40 -11.20 12.97 22.82
C PRO A 40 -12.65 13.44 22.96
N GLU A 41 -13.08 13.84 24.16
CA GLU A 41 -14.44 14.33 24.41
C GLU A 41 -14.57 15.85 24.19
N GLU A 42 -13.46 16.60 24.11
CA GLU A 42 -13.46 18.05 23.94
C GLU A 42 -13.62 18.44 22.46
N GLN A 43 -14.85 18.30 21.95
CA GLN A 43 -15.23 18.63 20.57
C GLN A 43 -14.79 20.02 20.11
N VAL A 44 -14.72 20.99 21.04
CA VAL A 44 -14.31 22.38 20.76
C VAL A 44 -12.83 22.46 20.35
N TYR A 45 -11.96 21.64 20.94
CA TYR A 45 -10.54 21.59 20.55
C TYR A 45 -10.39 21.09 19.12
N HIS A 46 -11.07 19.98 18.80
CA HIS A 46 -11.01 19.37 17.48
C HIS A 46 -11.61 20.25 16.39
N GLN A 47 -12.75 20.90 16.66
CA GLN A 47 -13.34 21.85 15.71
C GLN A 47 -12.39 23.01 15.39
N LYS A 48 -11.68 23.55 16.40
CA LYS A 48 -10.69 24.61 16.20
C LYS A 48 -9.50 24.17 15.34
N ILE A 49 -9.06 22.92 15.48
CA ILE A 49 -8.02 22.34 14.63
C ILE A 49 -8.52 22.17 13.19
N ASP A 50 -9.72 21.63 12.99
CA ASP A 50 -10.30 21.42 11.66
C ASP A 50 -10.48 22.76 10.93
N ASP A 51 -10.99 23.78 11.62
CA ASP A 51 -11.14 25.13 11.08
C ASP A 51 -9.77 25.72 10.68
N LEU A 52 -8.74 25.52 11.50
CA LEU A 52 -7.38 25.98 11.22
C LEU A 52 -6.79 25.29 9.98
N VAL A 53 -7.00 23.98 9.85
CA VAL A 53 -6.55 23.19 8.69
C VAL A 53 -7.23 23.66 7.40
N VAL A 54 -8.56 23.85 7.42
CA VAL A 54 -9.32 24.33 6.25
C VAL A 54 -8.82 25.71 5.82
N GLN A 55 -8.61 26.63 6.76
CA GLN A 55 -8.12 27.96 6.42
C GLN A 55 -6.68 27.94 5.90
N LEU A 56 -5.79 27.11 6.48
CA LEU A 56 -4.42 26.95 6.00
C LEU A 56 -4.39 26.44 4.56
N ALA A 57 -5.19 25.40 4.26
CA ALA A 57 -5.33 24.87 2.91
C ALA A 57 -5.85 25.92 1.92
N GLY A 58 -6.86 26.71 2.32
CA GLY A 58 -7.36 27.83 1.52
C GLY A 58 -6.29 28.89 1.23
N LYS A 59 -5.47 29.23 2.23
CA LYS A 59 -4.40 30.22 2.05
C LYS A 59 -3.30 29.71 1.13
N LEU A 60 -2.88 28.45 1.26
CA LEU A 60 -1.90 27.83 0.37
C LEU A 60 -2.38 27.85 -1.09
N LYS A 61 -3.65 27.52 -1.35
CA LYS A 61 -4.26 27.63 -2.68
C LYS A 61 -4.23 29.06 -3.21
N SER A 62 -4.55 30.06 -2.38
CA SER A 62 -4.51 31.47 -2.80
C SER A 62 -3.10 31.96 -3.16
N LEU A 63 -2.09 31.50 -2.41
CA LEU A 63 -0.69 31.83 -2.69
C LEU A 63 -0.21 31.16 -3.98
N GLN A 64 -0.61 29.91 -4.22
CA GLN A 64 -0.31 29.20 -5.45
C GLN A 64 -0.94 29.88 -6.68
N ALA A 65 -2.19 30.31 -6.59
CA ALA A 65 -2.87 31.05 -7.65
C ALA A 65 -2.20 32.42 -7.93
N SER A 66 -1.79 33.13 -6.87
CA SER A 66 -1.08 34.41 -7.00
C SER A 66 0.30 34.23 -7.64
N ALA A 67 1.02 33.17 -7.29
CA ALA A 67 2.32 32.85 -7.87
C ALA A 67 2.23 32.52 -9.37
N GLN A 68 1.15 31.86 -9.81
CA GLN A 68 0.91 31.56 -11.22
C GLN A 68 0.58 32.80 -12.05
N GLN A 69 -0.09 33.80 -11.46
CA GLN A 69 -0.39 35.07 -12.13
C GLN A 69 0.82 36.00 -12.26
N THR A 70 1.90 35.76 -11.50
CA THR A 70 3.10 36.61 -11.52
C THR A 70 4.16 36.12 -12.51
N GLN A 71 3.88 35.08 -13.30
CA GLN A 71 4.79 34.73 -14.41
C GLN A 71 4.73 35.84 -15.46
N PRO A 72 5.87 36.50 -15.77
CA PRO A 72 5.89 37.53 -16.79
C PRO A 72 5.48 36.89 -18.11
N SER A 73 4.34 37.33 -18.65
CA SER A 73 3.98 37.08 -20.04
C SER A 73 5.20 37.40 -20.89
N GLU A 74 5.70 36.41 -21.65
CA GLU A 74 6.85 36.53 -22.53
C GLU A 74 6.74 37.80 -23.39
N GLY A 75 7.34 38.88 -22.91
CA GLY A 75 7.68 40.03 -23.70
C GLY A 75 8.82 39.58 -24.59
N GLY A 76 8.47 39.14 -25.81
CA GLY A 76 9.43 38.82 -26.84
C GLY A 76 10.43 39.95 -26.99
N VAL A 77 11.67 39.70 -26.56
CA VAL A 77 12.79 40.59 -26.84
C VAL A 77 13.05 40.48 -28.35
N HIS A 78 12.60 41.50 -29.07
CA HIS A 78 12.89 41.66 -30.49
C HIS A 78 14.38 41.96 -30.63
N ILE A 79 15.19 40.91 -30.81
CA ILE A 79 16.61 41.05 -31.15
C ILE A 79 16.67 41.50 -32.61
N GLY A 80 17.19 42.71 -32.79
CA GLY A 80 17.34 43.36 -34.08
C GLY A 80 18.19 42.54 -35.04
N ASP A 81 17.70 42.52 -36.27
CA ASP A 81 18.36 42.11 -37.50
C ASP A 81 19.74 42.78 -37.63
N VAL A 82 20.81 41.99 -37.50
CA VAL A 82 22.16 42.40 -37.90
C VAL A 82 22.60 41.43 -39.00
N GLY A 83 22.17 41.74 -40.22
CA GLY A 83 22.75 41.19 -41.44
C GLY A 83 24.22 41.58 -41.53
N GLY A 84 25.10 40.58 -41.42
CA GLY A 84 26.53 40.69 -41.66
C GLY A 84 27.01 39.39 -42.27
N ASP A 85 27.29 39.43 -43.57
CA ASP A 85 27.83 38.33 -44.37
C ASP A 85 29.05 37.68 -43.71
N VAL A 86 28.93 36.39 -43.36
CA VAL A 86 30.09 35.54 -43.08
C VAL A 86 30.12 34.41 -44.09
N ASN A 87 30.97 34.62 -45.08
CA ASN A 87 31.34 33.66 -46.11
C ASN A 87 32.24 32.58 -45.47
N LEU A 88 31.71 31.37 -45.27
CA LEU A 88 32.50 30.19 -44.89
C LEU A 88 32.50 29.18 -46.03
N GLN A 89 33.67 29.09 -46.63
CA GLN A 89 34.02 28.32 -47.80
C GLN A 89 34.35 26.87 -47.41
N ALA A 90 33.62 25.95 -48.03
CA ALA A 90 33.98 24.58 -48.46
C ALA A 90 34.81 23.66 -47.55
N GLY A 91 34.26 22.45 -47.33
CA GLY A 91 35.06 21.22 -47.32
C GLY A 91 34.74 20.26 -46.19
N GLY A 92 33.83 19.30 -46.44
CA GLY A 92 33.64 18.17 -45.54
C GLY A 92 32.46 17.30 -45.93
N ASP A 93 32.75 16.11 -46.45
CA ASP A 93 31.82 15.05 -46.82
C ASP A 93 30.73 14.79 -45.76
N ILE A 94 29.47 14.91 -46.16
CA ILE A 94 28.33 14.43 -45.37
C ILE A 94 28.03 13.00 -45.83
N VAL A 95 28.59 12.03 -45.09
CA VAL A 95 28.17 10.62 -45.16
C VAL A 95 27.04 10.39 -44.15
N ALA A 96 26.03 9.67 -44.63
CA ALA A 96 24.78 9.30 -43.96
C ALA A 96 24.92 8.83 -42.50
N GLY A 97 23.98 9.26 -41.66
CA GLY A 97 23.91 8.83 -40.26
C GLY A 97 22.57 9.08 -39.56
N ASN A 98 21.44 8.87 -40.24
CA ASN A 98 20.10 9.07 -39.67
C ASN A 98 19.62 7.90 -38.77
N LYS A 99 20.51 7.32 -37.96
CA LYS A 99 20.18 6.22 -37.02
C LYS A 99 20.53 6.49 -35.55
N THR A 100 21.30 7.54 -35.25
CA THR A 100 21.79 7.78 -33.87
C THR A 100 20.76 8.50 -32.99
N VAL A 101 19.77 9.19 -33.57
CA VAL A 101 18.79 9.98 -32.79
C VAL A 101 17.64 9.11 -32.26
N GLN A 102 17.21 8.07 -32.99
CA GLN A 102 16.14 7.16 -32.50
C GLN A 102 16.62 6.23 -31.38
N GLN A 103 17.86 5.73 -31.43
CA GLN A 103 18.43 4.92 -30.35
C GLN A 103 18.67 5.71 -29.05
N THR A 104 18.89 7.02 -29.16
CA THR A 104 19.05 7.89 -27.97
C THR A 104 17.69 8.24 -27.32
N ILE A 105 16.60 8.18 -28.08
CA ILE A 105 15.23 8.43 -27.58
C ILE A 105 14.62 7.14 -26.99
N GLU A 106 14.85 5.97 -27.58
CA GLU A 106 14.43 4.68 -27.01
C GLU A 106 15.15 4.36 -25.69
N ASN A 107 16.45 4.68 -25.56
CA ASN A 107 17.18 4.50 -24.30
C ASN A 107 16.76 5.48 -23.19
N ARG A 108 16.13 6.62 -23.51
CA ARG A 108 15.59 7.53 -22.50
C ARG A 108 14.22 7.11 -21.98
N TYR A 109 13.48 6.30 -22.73
CA TYR A 109 12.13 5.86 -22.34
C TYR A 109 12.13 4.59 -21.45
N ILE A 110 13.27 3.89 -21.33
CA ILE A 110 13.40 2.70 -20.47
C ILE A 110 13.74 3.06 -18.99
N ILE A 111 14.18 4.29 -18.71
CA ILE A 111 14.63 4.70 -17.35
C ILE A 111 13.45 5.08 -16.42
N GLN A 112 12.21 5.16 -16.91
CA GLN A 112 11.07 5.66 -16.13
C GLN A 112 10.27 4.61 -15.32
N GLN A 113 10.75 3.37 -15.22
CA GLN A 113 10.12 2.32 -14.40
C GLN A 113 11.05 1.80 -13.29
N GLU A 114 12.02 2.59 -12.83
CA GLU A 114 12.87 2.19 -11.71
C GLU A 114 12.23 2.60 -10.38
N GLY A 115 11.31 1.76 -9.90
CA GLY A 115 10.97 1.73 -8.48
C GLY A 115 12.22 1.48 -7.61
N PRO A 116 12.13 1.69 -6.29
CA PRO A 116 13.28 1.49 -5.40
C PRO A 116 13.86 0.09 -5.56
N ARG A 117 15.20 -0.01 -5.61
CA ARG A 117 15.90 -1.28 -5.85
C ARG A 117 15.58 -2.34 -4.79
N ALA A 118 15.53 -1.88 -3.55
CA ALA A 118 15.11 -2.63 -2.39
C ALA A 118 14.61 -1.66 -1.30
N THR A 119 13.87 -2.19 -0.35
CA THR A 119 13.34 -1.45 0.80
C THR A 119 14.01 -1.94 2.07
N VAL A 120 14.47 -1.03 2.92
CA VAL A 120 15.24 -1.31 4.13
C VAL A 120 14.55 -0.68 5.32
N PHE A 121 14.31 -1.46 6.37
CA PHE A 121 13.82 -0.94 7.64
C PHE A 121 15.01 -0.46 8.48
N LEU A 122 15.18 0.84 8.66
CA LEU A 122 16.20 1.44 9.52
C LEU A 122 15.57 1.89 10.84
N ALA A 123 15.75 1.06 11.86
CA ALA A 123 15.20 1.27 13.19
C ALA A 123 15.54 2.64 13.77
N GLU A 124 14.66 3.13 14.64
CA GLU A 124 14.92 4.30 15.46
C GLU A 124 16.09 4.06 16.41
N VAL A 125 16.71 5.15 16.84
CA VAL A 125 17.88 5.14 17.72
C VAL A 125 17.66 6.11 18.88
N THR A 126 18.53 6.03 19.88
CA THR A 126 18.67 7.00 20.96
C THR A 126 19.26 8.31 20.43
N ASP A 127 19.07 9.41 21.17
CA ASP A 127 19.43 10.75 20.69
C ASP A 127 20.92 10.90 20.37
N ASP A 128 21.79 10.20 21.10
CA ASP A 128 23.24 10.17 20.90
C ASP A 128 23.69 9.53 19.58
N LEU A 129 22.83 8.75 18.93
CA LEU A 129 23.13 8.05 17.67
C LEU A 129 22.42 8.60 16.43
N GLN A 130 21.72 9.73 16.56
CA GLN A 130 20.94 10.29 15.44
C GLN A 130 21.83 10.66 14.24
N GLU A 131 23.05 11.12 14.47
CA GLU A 131 23.99 11.45 13.40
C GLU A 131 24.40 10.21 12.59
N GLN A 132 24.78 9.14 13.28
CA GLN A 132 25.18 7.86 12.69
C GLN A 132 24.01 7.23 11.94
N ARG A 133 22.80 7.27 12.51
CA ARG A 133 21.58 6.81 11.82
C ARG A 133 21.32 7.60 10.54
N ASN A 134 21.42 8.93 10.60
CA ASN A 134 21.19 9.79 9.44
C ASN A 134 22.26 9.59 8.36
N ASP A 135 23.49 9.32 8.74
CA ASP A 135 24.58 8.99 7.83
C ASP A 135 24.32 7.67 7.09
N VAL A 136 23.88 6.61 7.80
CA VAL A 136 23.43 5.35 7.18
C VAL A 136 22.21 5.58 6.28
N LYS A 137 21.23 6.38 6.70
CA LYS A 137 20.04 6.71 5.90
C LYS A 137 20.43 7.38 4.57
N ARG A 138 21.24 8.44 4.61
CA ARG A 138 21.70 9.14 3.40
C ARG A 138 22.48 8.20 2.48
N TYR A 139 23.33 7.35 3.03
CA TYR A 139 24.10 6.36 2.27
C TYR A 139 23.20 5.39 1.49
N LEU A 140 22.09 4.95 2.10
CA LEU A 140 21.09 4.07 1.47
C LEU A 140 20.29 4.81 0.38
N GLU A 141 19.81 6.01 0.68
CA GLU A 141 19.02 6.83 -0.25
C GLU A 141 19.83 7.24 -1.49
N GLN A 142 21.10 7.59 -1.33
CA GLN A 142 22.02 7.88 -2.45
C GLN A 142 22.19 6.69 -3.42
N ARG A 143 21.94 5.46 -2.95
CA ARG A 143 21.98 4.23 -3.75
C ARG A 143 20.61 3.78 -4.22
N GLN A 144 19.60 4.64 -4.10
CA GLN A 144 18.22 4.38 -4.52
C GLN A 144 17.55 3.22 -3.76
N PHE A 145 17.99 2.98 -2.52
CA PHE A 145 17.25 2.12 -1.59
C PHE A 145 16.19 2.94 -0.86
N GLN A 146 14.98 2.40 -0.75
CA GLN A 146 13.93 3.00 0.08
C GLN A 146 14.21 2.72 1.54
N VAL A 147 14.14 3.74 2.40
CA VAL A 147 14.33 3.60 3.84
C VAL A 147 13.01 3.78 4.55
N LEU A 148 12.60 2.77 5.33
CA LEU A 148 11.46 2.80 6.23
C LEU A 148 11.92 2.83 7.70
N PRO A 149 11.11 3.36 8.64
CA PRO A 149 9.95 4.18 8.33
C PRO A 149 10.36 5.52 7.71
N ASP A 150 9.50 6.06 6.86
CA ASP A 150 9.69 7.37 6.22
C ASP A 150 9.46 8.54 7.19
N SER A 151 8.72 8.28 8.25
CA SER A 151 8.29 9.21 9.29
C SER A 151 8.40 8.56 10.68
N ARG A 152 8.43 9.35 11.76
CA ARG A 152 8.47 8.80 13.11
C ARG A 152 7.12 8.22 13.48
N TYR A 153 7.09 7.07 14.14
CA TYR A 153 5.84 6.53 14.64
C TYR A 153 5.37 7.28 15.89
N PHE A 154 4.19 7.88 15.82
CA PHE A 154 3.56 8.56 16.93
C PHE A 154 2.04 8.36 16.89
N PHE A 155 1.50 7.76 17.95
CA PHE A 155 0.07 7.51 18.09
C PHE A 155 -0.40 8.00 19.46
N ALA A 156 -1.35 8.92 19.51
CA ALA A 156 -1.79 9.60 20.73
C ALA A 156 -3.07 9.02 21.37
N ARG A 157 -3.62 7.93 20.84
CA ARG A 157 -4.97 7.42 21.18
C ARG A 157 -4.94 6.20 22.11
N ALA A 158 -6.09 5.83 22.69
CA ALA A 158 -6.24 4.70 23.60
C ALA A 158 -5.74 3.34 23.04
N ASN A 159 -5.66 3.19 21.72
CA ASN A 159 -5.11 2.03 21.00
C ASN A 159 -3.75 2.31 20.34
N ALA A 160 -2.96 3.24 20.89
CA ALA A 160 -1.66 3.62 20.34
C ALA A 160 -0.70 2.44 20.19
N ALA A 161 -0.68 1.50 21.14
CA ALA A 161 0.22 0.35 21.09
C ALA A 161 -0.08 -0.60 19.92
N GLU A 162 -1.37 -0.92 19.71
CA GLU A 162 -1.81 -1.79 18.60
C GLU A 162 -1.55 -1.13 17.24
N GLN A 163 -1.87 0.16 17.12
CA GLN A 163 -1.60 0.92 15.89
C GLN A 163 -0.11 1.03 15.59
N LEU A 164 0.70 1.25 16.63
CA LEU A 164 2.14 1.30 16.54
C LEU A 164 2.72 -0.02 16.06
N GLN A 165 2.29 -1.13 16.66
CA GLN A 165 2.73 -2.46 16.24
C GLN A 165 2.30 -2.76 14.81
N GLN A 166 1.03 -2.49 14.45
CA GLN A 166 0.53 -2.71 13.10
C GLN A 166 1.29 -1.87 12.06
N ALA A 167 1.63 -0.62 12.36
CA ALA A 167 2.40 0.23 11.45
C ALA A 167 3.84 -0.27 11.26
N ILE A 168 4.49 -0.72 12.34
CA ILE A 168 5.81 -1.35 12.30
C ILE A 168 5.75 -2.63 11.46
N ASP A 169 4.76 -3.48 11.70
CA ASP A 169 4.60 -4.75 10.98
C ASP A 169 4.40 -4.51 9.48
N VAL A 170 3.55 -3.57 9.09
CA VAL A 170 3.35 -3.21 7.67
C VAL A 170 4.65 -2.78 7.00
N ASP A 171 5.48 -1.99 7.68
CA ASP A 171 6.75 -1.53 7.11
C ASP A 171 7.82 -2.63 7.10
N LEU A 172 7.83 -3.52 8.10
CA LEU A 172 8.72 -4.67 8.12
C LEU A 172 8.41 -5.66 6.99
N HIS A 173 7.13 -5.95 6.72
CA HIS A 173 6.73 -6.86 5.62
C HIS A 173 7.07 -6.31 4.22
N LYS A 174 7.17 -4.98 4.08
CA LYS A 174 7.66 -4.34 2.85
C LYS A 174 9.18 -4.36 2.74
N SER A 175 9.88 -4.61 3.84
CA SER A 175 11.33 -4.47 3.92
C SER A 175 12.04 -5.78 3.60
N THR A 176 13.17 -5.66 2.93
CA THR A 176 14.06 -6.78 2.57
C THR A 176 15.17 -7.01 3.60
N LEU A 177 15.41 -6.03 4.47
CA LEU A 177 16.49 -6.00 5.44
C LEU A 177 16.11 -5.11 6.62
N PHE A 178 16.35 -5.57 7.83
CA PHE A 178 16.24 -4.76 9.05
C PHE A 178 17.63 -4.32 9.52
N LEU A 179 17.77 -3.02 9.80
CA LEU A 179 18.99 -2.37 10.26
C LEU A 179 18.75 -1.66 11.59
N GLN A 180 19.71 -1.76 12.51
CA GLN A 180 19.67 -1.03 13.77
C GLN A 180 21.07 -0.61 14.23
N VAL A 181 21.16 0.61 14.76
CA VAL A 181 22.39 1.19 15.33
C VAL A 181 22.18 1.25 16.84
N LEU A 182 23.05 0.59 17.61
CA LEU A 182 22.86 0.35 19.04
C LEU A 182 23.76 1.25 19.91
N SER A 183 23.16 1.86 20.94
CA SER A 183 23.84 2.64 21.99
C SER A 183 23.74 1.95 23.35
N ALA A 184 24.63 2.28 24.27
CA ALA A 184 24.49 1.94 25.68
C ALA A 184 23.37 2.73 26.39
N CYS A 185 22.87 3.80 25.79
CA CYS A 185 21.81 4.62 26.37
C CYS A 185 20.45 3.92 26.34
N VAL A 186 19.66 4.09 27.41
CA VAL A 186 18.25 3.68 27.43
C VAL A 186 17.44 4.75 26.70
N PRO A 187 16.63 4.40 25.69
CA PRO A 187 15.77 5.36 25.01
C PRO A 187 14.75 5.96 25.97
N GLN A 188 14.76 7.29 26.09
CA GLN A 188 13.77 8.07 26.84
C GLN A 188 12.63 8.42 25.88
N ARG A 189 11.59 7.60 25.82
CA ARG A 189 10.44 7.83 24.92
C ARG A 189 9.13 7.93 25.70
N PRO A 190 8.26 8.92 25.40
CA PRO A 190 6.92 8.98 25.94
C PRO A 190 6.09 7.73 25.59
N PRO A 191 5.08 7.38 26.40
CA PRO A 191 4.09 6.37 26.02
C PRO A 191 3.47 6.65 24.64
N GLY A 192 3.29 5.61 23.82
CA GLY A 192 2.73 5.73 22.46
C GLY A 192 3.75 6.03 21.35
N MET A 193 5.05 6.16 21.67
CA MET A 193 6.15 6.23 20.70
C MET A 193 6.84 4.89 20.51
N SER A 194 7.40 4.68 19.32
CA SER A 194 8.24 3.52 19.04
C SER A 194 9.53 3.54 19.86
N THR A 195 9.99 2.36 20.27
CA THR A 195 11.31 2.15 20.84
C THR A 195 12.14 1.25 19.92
N PRO A 196 13.47 1.42 19.87
CA PRO A 196 14.36 0.53 19.13
C PRO A 196 14.18 -0.94 19.52
N GLN A 197 13.89 -1.23 20.80
CA GLN A 197 13.66 -2.58 21.31
C GLN A 197 12.35 -3.17 20.78
N LEU A 198 11.28 -2.39 20.76
CA LEU A 198 9.99 -2.83 20.19
C LEU A 198 10.15 -3.17 18.71
N GLN A 199 10.78 -2.29 17.93
CA GLN A 199 11.01 -2.51 16.50
C GLN A 199 11.85 -3.76 16.23
N HIS A 200 12.89 -4.00 17.04
CA HIS A 200 13.68 -5.22 16.95
C HIS A 200 12.86 -6.47 17.29
N GLY A 201 12.04 -6.41 18.36
CA GLY A 201 11.15 -7.50 18.73
C GLY A 201 10.17 -7.87 17.60
N CYS A 202 9.54 -6.87 16.98
CA CYS A 202 8.71 -7.09 15.79
C CYS A 202 9.52 -7.69 14.63
N ALA A 203 10.72 -7.18 14.35
CA ALA A 203 11.56 -7.70 13.27
C ALA A 203 11.97 -9.17 13.47
N GLN A 204 12.18 -9.61 14.71
CA GLN A 204 12.46 -11.02 15.03
C GLN A 204 11.28 -11.95 14.76
N MET A 205 10.05 -11.44 14.76
CA MET A 205 8.84 -12.23 14.46
C MET A 205 8.61 -12.40 12.95
N VAL A 206 9.25 -11.59 12.11
CA VAL A 206 9.13 -11.70 10.66
C VAL A 206 10.05 -12.81 10.15
N LYS A 207 9.44 -13.87 9.62
CA LYS A 207 10.16 -15.02 9.07
C LYS A 207 11.07 -14.60 7.93
N ASP A 208 12.30 -15.11 7.95
CA ASP A 208 13.33 -14.90 6.92
C ASP A 208 13.78 -13.43 6.73
N LEU A 209 13.38 -12.49 7.60
CA LEU A 209 13.86 -11.12 7.57
C LEU A 209 15.28 -11.03 8.15
N PRO A 210 16.30 -10.68 7.35
CA PRO A 210 17.66 -10.57 7.86
C PRO A 210 17.80 -9.34 8.74
N ILE A 211 18.51 -9.49 9.85
CA ILE A 211 18.74 -8.45 10.84
C ILE A 211 20.24 -8.15 10.88
N LEU A 212 20.62 -6.90 10.62
CA LEU A 212 21.99 -6.41 10.84
C LEU A 212 21.98 -5.30 11.89
N GLN A 213 22.80 -5.48 12.91
CA GLN A 213 22.93 -4.51 13.99
C GLN A 213 24.37 -4.02 14.07
N TRP A 214 24.54 -2.74 14.37
CA TRP A 214 25.85 -2.12 14.55
C TRP A 214 26.00 -1.60 15.97
N ARG A 215 27.21 -1.70 16.50
CA ARG A 215 27.63 -0.95 17.70
C ARG A 215 29.01 -0.35 17.48
N ASP A 216 29.29 0.74 18.17
CA ASP A 216 30.64 1.30 18.19
C ASP A 216 31.61 0.28 18.83
N PRO A 217 32.73 -0.07 18.16
CA PRO A 217 33.74 -0.97 18.72
C PRO A 217 34.39 -0.42 19.99
N LYS A 218 34.38 0.91 20.18
CA LYS A 218 34.90 1.59 21.37
C LYS A 218 33.93 1.55 22.55
N LEU A 219 32.71 1.07 22.36
CA LEU A 219 31.72 0.98 23.43
C LEU A 219 32.15 -0.06 24.48
N ASP A 220 32.34 0.40 25.71
CA ASP A 220 32.67 -0.49 26.82
C ASP A 220 31.42 -1.16 27.40
N LEU A 221 31.24 -2.44 27.04
CA LEU A 221 30.12 -3.29 27.48
C LEU A 221 30.10 -3.54 28.99
N THR A 222 31.20 -3.28 29.72
CA THR A 222 31.24 -3.42 31.18
C THR A 222 30.52 -2.28 31.90
N THR A 223 30.43 -1.11 31.26
CA THR A 223 29.76 0.08 31.80
C THR A 223 28.25 0.08 31.62
N VAL A 224 27.73 -0.83 30.78
CA VAL A 224 26.30 -0.99 30.51
C VAL A 224 25.63 -1.70 31.69
N LEU A 225 24.99 -0.93 32.57
CA LEU A 225 24.32 -1.45 33.76
C LEU A 225 23.01 -2.19 33.44
N ASN A 226 22.36 -1.84 32.32
CA ASN A 226 21.10 -2.46 31.94
C ASN A 226 21.35 -3.84 31.30
N LEU A 227 20.97 -4.90 32.01
CA LEU A 227 21.14 -6.29 31.56
C LEU A 227 20.44 -6.58 30.24
N VAL A 228 19.26 -6.01 30.01
CA VAL A 228 18.52 -6.21 28.75
C VAL A 228 19.32 -5.64 27.57
N ILE A 229 19.88 -4.44 27.72
CA ILE A 229 20.72 -3.83 26.67
C ILE A 229 22.01 -4.65 26.48
N LYS A 230 22.57 -5.19 27.56
CA LYS A 230 23.77 -6.02 27.50
C LYS A 230 23.55 -7.31 26.71
N ASP A 231 22.41 -7.96 26.89
CA ASP A 231 22.03 -9.15 26.14
C ASP A 231 21.85 -8.84 24.65
N PHE A 232 21.27 -7.67 24.33
CA PHE A 232 21.16 -7.19 22.94
C PHE A 232 22.53 -7.08 22.26
N PHE A 233 23.56 -6.57 22.95
CA PHE A 233 24.91 -6.45 22.38
C PHE A 233 25.62 -7.80 22.18
N GLY A 234 25.16 -8.85 22.86
CA GLY A 234 25.69 -10.22 22.72
C GLY A 234 25.09 -11.00 21.55
N ALA A 235 24.07 -10.47 20.87
CA ALA A 235 23.41 -11.17 19.77
C ALA A 235 24.34 -11.36 18.57
N VAL A 236 24.23 -12.51 17.88
CA VAL A 236 25.05 -12.88 16.70
C VAL A 236 24.86 -11.89 15.53
N THR A 237 23.75 -11.16 15.53
CA THR A 237 23.40 -10.12 14.55
C THR A 237 24.15 -8.80 14.75
N VAL A 238 24.86 -8.62 15.87
CA VAL A 238 25.57 -7.38 16.21
C VAL A 238 27.02 -7.41 15.70
N SER A 239 27.34 -6.45 14.84
CA SER A 239 28.70 -6.18 14.37
C SER A 239 29.35 -5.05 15.17
N ALA A 240 30.53 -5.31 15.70
CA ALA A 240 31.39 -4.33 16.36
C ALA A 240 32.48 -3.88 15.37
N SER A 241 32.17 -2.87 14.56
CA SER A 241 33.02 -2.43 13.44
C SER A 241 32.92 -0.93 13.25
N SER A 242 33.76 -0.35 12.39
CA SER A 242 33.56 1.05 11.99
C SER A 242 32.22 1.22 11.24
N LEU A 243 31.67 2.43 11.26
CA LEU A 243 30.42 2.70 10.54
C LEU A 243 30.55 2.49 9.03
N GLU A 244 31.74 2.72 8.47
CA GLU A 244 32.04 2.49 7.04
C GLU A 244 32.07 1.00 6.68
N GLU A 245 32.67 0.16 7.53
CA GLU A 245 32.61 -1.30 7.36
C GLU A 245 31.16 -1.79 7.44
N PHE A 246 30.36 -1.24 8.37
CA PHE A 246 28.95 -1.58 8.47
C PHE A 246 28.16 -1.21 7.20
N LYS A 247 28.35 0.00 6.65
CA LYS A 247 27.75 0.42 5.36
C LYS A 247 28.18 -0.51 4.21
N TYR A 248 29.43 -0.96 4.21
CA TYR A 248 29.92 -1.94 3.24
C TYR A 248 29.21 -3.30 3.39
N HIS A 249 29.04 -3.79 4.61
CA HIS A 249 28.30 -5.03 4.88
C HIS A 249 26.83 -4.94 4.47
N ILE A 250 26.16 -3.81 4.75
CA ILE A 250 24.79 -3.55 4.31
C ILE A 250 24.69 -3.67 2.79
N ARG A 251 25.61 -3.03 2.05
CA ARG A 251 25.64 -3.07 0.59
C ARG A 251 25.81 -4.49 0.06
N LEU A 252 26.76 -5.25 0.59
CA LEU A 252 26.97 -6.64 0.16
C LEU A 252 25.72 -7.49 0.36
N LYS A 253 25.01 -7.31 1.48
CA LYS A 253 23.78 -8.04 1.76
C LYS A 253 22.65 -7.66 0.81
N LEU A 254 22.46 -6.38 0.53
CA LEU A 254 21.45 -5.92 -0.42
C LEU A 254 21.74 -6.41 -1.86
N GLU A 255 23.01 -6.39 -2.29
CA GLU A 255 23.42 -6.91 -3.60
C GLU A 255 23.15 -8.43 -3.72
N GLU A 256 23.35 -9.19 -2.64
CA GLU A 256 23.02 -10.62 -2.57
C GLU A 256 21.51 -10.86 -2.77
N PHE A 257 20.65 -10.06 -2.11
CA PHE A 257 19.19 -10.15 -2.26
C PHE A 257 18.73 -9.82 -3.68
N GLU A 258 19.25 -8.74 -4.27
CA GLU A 258 18.92 -8.37 -5.65
C GLU A 258 19.35 -9.46 -6.65
N ALA A 259 20.54 -10.05 -6.45
CA ALA A 259 21.02 -11.13 -7.30
C ALA A 259 20.13 -12.38 -7.19
N LYS A 260 19.65 -12.71 -5.98
CA LYS A 260 18.69 -13.81 -5.76
C LYS A 260 17.37 -13.55 -6.48
N LYS A 261 16.77 -12.36 -6.30
CA LYS A 261 15.51 -11.95 -6.96
C LYS A 261 15.62 -12.01 -8.48
N ARG A 262 16.75 -11.56 -9.04
CA ARG A 262 17.02 -11.62 -10.48
C ARG A 262 17.08 -13.05 -11.01
N ARG A 263 17.80 -13.95 -10.32
CA ARG A 263 17.87 -15.37 -10.70
C ARG A 263 16.51 -16.06 -10.66
N GLU A 264 15.66 -15.72 -9.70
CA GLU A 264 14.31 -16.25 -9.61
C GLU A 264 13.42 -15.75 -10.76
N ALA A 265 13.50 -14.46 -11.09
CA ALA A 265 12.79 -13.89 -12.23
C ALA A 265 13.25 -14.51 -13.57
N GLU A 266 14.55 -14.68 -13.77
CA GLU A 266 15.12 -15.34 -14.95
C GLU A 266 14.65 -16.80 -15.07
N LYS A 267 14.60 -17.54 -13.95
CA LYS A 267 14.07 -18.91 -13.91
C LYS A 267 12.59 -18.96 -14.29
N ARG A 268 11.77 -18.03 -13.80
CA ARG A 268 10.34 -17.92 -14.14
C ARG A 268 10.16 -17.66 -15.64
N LEU A 269 10.86 -16.67 -16.18
CA LEU A 269 10.81 -16.35 -17.61
C LEU A 269 11.31 -17.52 -18.50
N ALA A 270 12.33 -18.26 -18.04
CA ALA A 270 12.80 -19.44 -18.74
C ALA A 270 11.79 -20.60 -18.71
N ALA A 271 11.05 -20.77 -17.61
CA ALA A 271 9.99 -21.77 -17.50
C ALA A 271 8.82 -21.44 -18.43
N GLU A 272 8.37 -20.18 -18.46
CA GLU A 272 7.32 -19.69 -19.37
C GLU A 272 7.71 -19.88 -20.84
N LYS A 273 8.94 -19.52 -21.22
CA LYS A 273 9.44 -19.72 -22.59
C LYS A 273 9.51 -21.21 -22.98
N ARG A 274 9.84 -22.10 -22.05
CA ARG A 274 9.84 -23.55 -22.29
C ARG A 274 8.43 -24.09 -22.51
N GLN A 275 7.45 -23.60 -21.75
CA GLN A 275 6.05 -23.93 -21.96
C GLN A 275 5.56 -23.42 -23.33
N ALA A 276 5.94 -22.21 -23.73
CA ALA A 276 5.57 -21.65 -25.03
C ALA A 276 6.24 -22.35 -26.24
N ALA A 277 7.46 -22.88 -26.08
CA ALA A 277 8.25 -23.46 -27.17
C ALA A 277 7.98 -24.94 -27.46
N ASN A 278 7.19 -25.64 -26.64
CA ASN A 278 6.85 -27.05 -26.86
C ASN A 278 5.33 -27.31 -26.96
N PRO A 279 4.62 -26.70 -27.93
CA PRO A 279 3.17 -26.86 -28.10
C PRO A 279 2.73 -28.20 -28.73
N SER A 280 3.65 -29.13 -29.03
CA SER A 280 3.41 -30.23 -29.99
C SER A 280 3.18 -31.63 -29.39
N GLN A 281 2.92 -31.75 -28.08
CA GLN A 281 2.46 -33.03 -27.47
C GLN A 281 1.28 -32.87 -26.51
N SER A 282 0.40 -31.89 -26.76
CA SER A 282 -0.97 -31.97 -26.25
C SER A 282 -1.85 -32.49 -27.38
N SER A 283 -2.48 -33.65 -27.13
CA SER A 283 -3.63 -34.19 -27.85
C SER A 283 -4.64 -33.10 -28.25
N ALA A 284 -5.43 -33.38 -29.31
CA ALA A 284 -6.55 -32.59 -29.83
C ALA A 284 -7.13 -31.56 -28.83
N PRO A 285 -7.46 -30.32 -29.26
CA PRO A 285 -7.76 -29.17 -28.39
C PRO A 285 -8.82 -29.52 -27.36
N MET A 286 -8.35 -30.04 -26.24
CA MET A 286 -9.06 -30.07 -24.98
C MET A 286 -8.95 -28.62 -24.57
N GLU A 287 -10.05 -27.85 -24.64
CA GLU A 287 -10.15 -26.59 -23.94
C GLU A 287 -9.78 -26.91 -22.49
N ILE A 288 -8.51 -26.74 -22.11
CA ILE A 288 -8.11 -26.77 -20.71
C ILE A 288 -8.84 -25.57 -20.14
N ASN A 289 -9.93 -25.89 -19.46
CA ASN A 289 -10.80 -24.90 -18.88
C ASN A 289 -10.04 -24.41 -17.64
N ASP A 290 -9.12 -23.46 -17.82
CA ASP A 290 -8.28 -22.84 -16.78
C ASP A 290 -9.10 -22.06 -15.73
N ASN A 291 -10.41 -22.32 -15.62
CA ASN A 291 -11.26 -21.70 -14.63
C ASN A 291 -10.86 -22.19 -13.24
N LEU A 292 -10.33 -21.29 -12.41
CA LEU A 292 -10.12 -21.54 -10.99
C LEU A 292 -11.40 -21.20 -10.22
N ILE A 293 -11.92 -22.14 -9.45
CA ILE A 293 -13.09 -21.94 -8.58
C ILE A 293 -12.65 -21.89 -7.11
N PHE A 294 -12.87 -20.76 -6.45
CA PHE A 294 -12.63 -20.65 -5.02
C PHE A 294 -13.86 -21.10 -4.21
N ILE A 295 -13.69 -22.06 -3.31
CA ILE A 295 -14.75 -22.55 -2.43
C ILE A 295 -14.59 -21.89 -1.05
N ASN A 296 -15.19 -20.72 -0.89
CA ASN A 296 -15.10 -19.94 0.34
C ASN A 296 -15.97 -20.57 1.43
N THR A 297 -15.34 -21.24 2.39
CA THR A 297 -16.00 -22.06 3.41
C THR A 297 -15.52 -21.72 4.83
N THR A 298 -16.25 -22.22 5.84
CA THR A 298 -15.83 -22.18 7.25
C THR A 298 -15.31 -23.55 7.69
N LEU A 299 -14.70 -23.63 8.89
CA LEU A 299 -14.27 -24.90 9.46
C LEU A 299 -15.43 -25.90 9.64
N GLU A 300 -16.64 -25.40 9.90
CA GLU A 300 -17.84 -26.23 10.08
C GLU A 300 -18.33 -26.84 8.76
N ASP A 301 -17.95 -26.23 7.63
CA ASP A 301 -18.37 -26.58 6.28
C ASP A 301 -17.19 -27.20 5.47
N GLN A 302 -16.10 -27.61 6.13
CA GLN A 302 -14.90 -28.11 5.45
C GLN A 302 -15.18 -29.40 4.67
N ASP A 303 -15.82 -30.40 5.29
CA ASP A 303 -16.16 -31.67 4.64
C ASP A 303 -16.99 -31.45 3.37
N LEU A 304 -17.91 -30.48 3.41
CA LEU A 304 -18.72 -30.09 2.26
C LEU A 304 -17.87 -29.42 1.17
N ALA A 305 -16.95 -28.55 1.55
CA ALA A 305 -16.06 -27.91 0.58
C ALA A 305 -15.13 -28.91 -0.10
N GLU A 306 -14.64 -29.92 0.63
CA GLU A 306 -13.85 -31.02 0.08
C GLU A 306 -14.70 -31.87 -0.88
N GLU A 307 -15.94 -32.22 -0.51
CA GLU A 307 -16.89 -32.93 -1.39
C GLU A 307 -17.16 -32.15 -2.70
N ILE A 308 -17.30 -30.83 -2.64
CA ILE A 308 -17.45 -29.97 -3.83
C ILE A 308 -16.15 -29.96 -4.65
N GLY A 309 -15.00 -29.91 -3.98
CA GLY A 309 -13.68 -29.91 -4.60
C GLY A 309 -13.43 -31.18 -5.41
N GLU A 310 -13.69 -32.35 -4.82
CA GLU A 310 -13.59 -33.64 -5.52
C GLU A 310 -14.47 -33.68 -6.78
N LEU A 311 -15.71 -33.17 -6.70
CA LEU A 311 -16.60 -33.09 -7.85
C LEU A 311 -16.12 -32.13 -8.94
N LEU A 312 -15.44 -31.03 -8.56
CA LEU A 312 -14.84 -30.11 -9.53
C LEU A 312 -13.64 -30.76 -10.22
N ASP A 313 -12.80 -31.47 -9.46
CA ASP A 313 -11.63 -32.18 -9.97
C ASP A 313 -12.01 -33.31 -10.94
N GLU A 314 -13.06 -34.08 -10.62
CA GLU A 314 -13.64 -35.10 -11.52
C GLU A 314 -14.12 -34.51 -12.86
N GLN A 315 -14.51 -33.23 -12.88
CA GLN A 315 -14.92 -32.51 -14.10
C GLN A 315 -13.74 -31.76 -14.76
N GLY A 316 -12.52 -31.90 -14.25
CA GLY A 316 -11.33 -31.22 -14.76
C GLY A 316 -11.33 -29.71 -14.52
N VAL A 317 -11.99 -29.24 -13.44
CA VAL A 317 -12.03 -27.84 -13.04
C VAL A 317 -11.14 -27.64 -11.82
N SER A 318 -10.18 -26.71 -11.91
CA SER A 318 -9.32 -26.38 -10.78
C SER A 318 -10.10 -25.66 -9.68
N PHE A 319 -9.78 -25.96 -8.42
CA PHE A 319 -10.38 -25.29 -7.27
C PHE A 319 -9.34 -24.93 -6.20
N SER A 320 -9.69 -23.98 -5.34
CA SER A 320 -8.92 -23.66 -4.14
C SER A 320 -9.83 -23.60 -2.91
N LEU A 321 -9.27 -23.98 -1.75
CA LEU A 321 -9.91 -23.93 -0.44
C LEU A 321 -9.18 -22.89 0.44
N PRO A 322 -9.89 -22.21 1.35
CA PRO A 322 -9.25 -21.26 2.27
C PRO A 322 -8.32 -21.96 3.26
N LEU A 323 -7.30 -21.25 3.72
CA LEU A 323 -6.47 -21.69 4.84
C LEU A 323 -7.23 -21.61 6.18
N LEU A 324 -7.65 -22.77 6.68
CA LEU A 324 -8.46 -22.88 7.91
C LEU A 324 -7.68 -23.29 9.17
N GLU A 325 -6.41 -23.71 9.04
CA GLU A 325 -5.59 -24.24 10.14
C GLU A 325 -5.46 -23.24 11.31
N GLU A 326 -5.51 -23.73 12.55
CA GLU A 326 -5.55 -22.87 13.76
C GLU A 326 -4.22 -22.13 14.05
N ASP A 327 -3.11 -22.63 13.52
CA ASP A 327 -1.75 -22.08 13.71
C ASP A 327 -1.42 -20.94 12.73
N ILE A 328 -2.28 -20.69 11.74
CA ILE A 328 -2.12 -19.60 10.78
C ILE A 328 -2.64 -18.29 11.36
N SER A 329 -1.86 -17.22 11.22
CA SER A 329 -2.22 -15.93 11.78
C SER A 329 -3.50 -15.36 11.13
N PRO A 330 -4.30 -14.55 11.84
CA PRO A 330 -5.47 -13.89 11.25
C PRO A 330 -5.14 -12.97 10.06
N ALA A 331 -3.90 -12.46 9.99
CA ALA A 331 -3.44 -11.65 8.87
C ALA A 331 -3.23 -12.52 7.63
N ASP A 332 -2.57 -13.67 7.77
CA ASP A 332 -2.32 -14.61 6.68
C ASP A 332 -3.62 -15.21 6.15
N LYS A 333 -4.56 -15.58 7.03
CA LYS A 333 -5.90 -16.04 6.60
C LYS A 333 -6.65 -14.99 5.79
N ARG A 334 -6.47 -13.71 6.12
CA ARG A 334 -7.08 -12.61 5.37
C ARG A 334 -6.40 -12.44 4.02
N GLN A 335 -5.07 -12.52 3.97
CA GLN A 335 -4.32 -12.40 2.73
C GLN A 335 -4.67 -13.54 1.77
N ASP A 336 -4.67 -14.79 2.24
CA ASP A 336 -5.07 -15.96 1.46
C ASP A 336 -6.49 -15.82 0.90
N LEU A 337 -7.43 -15.35 1.71
CA LEU A 337 -8.80 -15.08 1.25
C LEU A 337 -8.85 -13.99 0.17
N GLU A 338 -8.07 -12.91 0.31
CA GLU A 338 -8.00 -11.84 -0.70
C GLU A 338 -7.38 -12.34 -2.00
N ASP A 339 -6.26 -13.06 -1.93
CA ASP A 339 -5.55 -13.60 -3.09
C ASP A 339 -6.46 -14.56 -3.88
N ASN A 340 -7.10 -15.51 -3.19
CA ASN A 340 -8.07 -16.42 -3.81
C ASN A 340 -9.24 -15.65 -4.47
N LEU A 341 -9.78 -14.62 -3.79
CA LEU A 341 -10.87 -13.80 -4.32
C LEU A 341 -10.44 -12.88 -5.47
N LEU A 342 -9.15 -12.58 -5.65
CA LEU A 342 -8.63 -11.80 -6.77
C LEU A 342 -8.29 -12.67 -7.98
N GLU A 343 -7.83 -13.91 -7.74
CA GLU A 343 -7.32 -14.81 -8.78
C GLU A 343 -8.38 -15.76 -9.36
N CYS A 344 -9.37 -16.20 -8.57
CA CYS A 344 -10.38 -17.15 -9.07
C CYS A 344 -11.27 -16.59 -10.18
N ASP A 345 -11.80 -17.43 -11.06
CA ASP A 345 -12.82 -17.07 -12.06
C ASP A 345 -14.25 -17.15 -11.53
N GLY A 346 -14.46 -17.98 -10.51
CA GLY A 346 -15.75 -18.15 -9.86
C GLY A 346 -15.61 -18.44 -8.38
N MET A 347 -16.65 -18.15 -7.62
CA MET A 347 -16.71 -18.40 -6.17
C MET A 347 -17.91 -19.28 -5.84
N ILE A 348 -17.71 -20.29 -4.99
CA ILE A 348 -18.78 -21.05 -4.36
C ILE A 348 -18.76 -20.75 -2.86
N VAL A 349 -19.92 -20.43 -2.29
CA VAL A 349 -20.10 -20.23 -0.84
C VAL A 349 -21.10 -21.26 -0.33
N PRO A 350 -20.68 -22.26 0.46
CA PRO A 350 -21.59 -23.12 1.20
C PRO A 350 -22.46 -22.27 2.13
N TYR A 351 -23.78 -22.50 2.08
CA TYR A 351 -24.73 -21.77 2.89
C TYR A 351 -25.38 -22.71 3.89
N ASP A 352 -25.28 -22.40 5.19
CA ASP A 352 -26.02 -23.02 6.29
C ASP A 352 -27.06 -21.99 6.83
N PRO A 353 -28.27 -22.40 7.27
CA PRO A 353 -29.25 -21.45 7.84
C PRO A 353 -28.72 -20.62 9.02
N LYS A 354 -27.75 -21.14 9.78
CA LYS A 354 -27.12 -20.46 10.91
C LYS A 354 -26.10 -19.41 10.46
N SER A 355 -25.61 -19.48 9.22
CA SER A 355 -24.51 -18.65 8.71
C SER A 355 -24.96 -17.51 7.78
N VAL A 356 -26.25 -17.16 7.71
CA VAL A 356 -26.79 -16.07 6.84
C VAL A 356 -25.96 -14.80 6.91
N LYS A 357 -25.64 -14.36 8.13
CA LYS A 357 -24.85 -13.13 8.36
C LYS A 357 -23.47 -13.25 7.72
N TRP A 358 -22.79 -14.38 7.96
CA TRP A 358 -21.47 -14.67 7.42
C TRP A 358 -21.49 -14.74 5.89
N VAL A 359 -22.43 -15.48 5.28
CA VAL A 359 -22.56 -15.55 3.81
C VAL A 359 -22.75 -14.15 3.21
N ARG A 360 -23.57 -13.30 3.84
CA ARG A 360 -23.74 -11.91 3.38
C ARG A 360 -22.47 -11.07 3.52
N GLU A 361 -21.69 -11.29 4.57
CA GLU A 361 -20.39 -10.63 4.77
C GLU A 361 -19.40 -11.06 3.68
N GLN A 362 -19.32 -12.35 3.35
CA GLN A 362 -18.49 -12.86 2.27
C GLN A 362 -18.89 -12.30 0.90
N LEU A 363 -20.19 -12.27 0.60
CA LEU A 363 -20.69 -11.69 -0.66
C LEU A 363 -20.43 -10.19 -0.76
N ARG A 364 -20.55 -9.43 0.34
CA ARG A 364 -20.18 -8.00 0.38
C ARG A 364 -18.69 -7.81 0.17
N TYR A 365 -17.88 -8.68 0.76
CA TYR A 365 -16.43 -8.61 0.64
C TYR A 365 -15.97 -8.90 -0.78
N CYS A 366 -16.48 -9.98 -1.38
CA CYS A 366 -16.30 -10.29 -2.80
C CYS A 366 -16.67 -9.09 -3.69
N ARG A 367 -17.83 -8.45 -3.48
CA ARG A 367 -18.22 -7.24 -4.23
C ARG A 367 -17.24 -6.07 -4.05
N ARG A 368 -16.65 -5.90 -2.86
CA ARG A 368 -15.64 -4.85 -2.61
C ARG A 368 -14.37 -5.11 -3.42
N LEU A 369 -13.94 -6.37 -3.52
CA LEU A 369 -12.74 -6.75 -4.26
C LEU A 369 -12.94 -6.75 -5.79
N GLN A 370 -14.17 -6.84 -6.30
CA GLN A 370 -14.45 -6.75 -7.75
C GLN A 370 -13.83 -5.53 -8.44
N GLY A 371 -13.74 -4.38 -7.76
CA GLY A 371 -13.14 -3.17 -8.33
C GLY A 371 -11.61 -3.23 -8.46
N GLN A 372 -10.96 -4.22 -7.83
CA GLN A 372 -9.51 -4.42 -7.85
C GLN A 372 -9.09 -5.55 -8.81
N ARG A 373 -10.06 -6.32 -9.33
CA ARG A 373 -9.80 -7.45 -10.22
C ARG A 373 -9.57 -6.97 -11.65
N GLU A 374 -8.62 -7.60 -12.35
CA GLU A 374 -8.43 -7.37 -13.80
C GLU A 374 -9.64 -7.84 -14.60
N HIS A 375 -10.29 -8.93 -14.15
CA HIS A 375 -11.47 -9.52 -14.78
C HIS A 375 -12.59 -9.75 -13.75
N PRO A 376 -13.84 -9.39 -14.06
CA PRO A 376 -14.96 -9.64 -13.15
C PRO A 376 -15.19 -11.13 -12.96
N LEU A 377 -15.69 -11.53 -11.79
CA LEU A 377 -16.06 -12.93 -11.57
C LEU A 377 -17.10 -13.37 -12.60
N LYS A 378 -16.80 -14.49 -13.26
CA LYS A 378 -17.66 -15.11 -14.25
C LYS A 378 -18.94 -15.63 -13.59
N THR A 379 -18.82 -16.15 -12.36
CA THR A 379 -19.94 -16.77 -11.66
C THR A 379 -19.77 -16.76 -10.15
N ILE A 380 -20.90 -16.68 -9.42
CA ILE A 380 -20.95 -16.80 -7.97
C ILE A 380 -22.05 -17.80 -7.62
N ALA A 381 -21.73 -18.92 -6.98
CA ALA A 381 -22.71 -19.86 -6.44
C ALA A 381 -22.86 -19.69 -4.94
N VAL A 382 -24.10 -19.73 -4.47
CA VAL A 382 -24.43 -19.99 -3.07
C VAL A 382 -25.04 -21.38 -3.01
N LEU A 383 -24.35 -22.33 -2.40
CA LEU A 383 -24.81 -23.71 -2.33
C LEU A 383 -25.69 -23.94 -1.10
N ASN A 384 -26.94 -24.31 -1.34
CA ASN A 384 -27.93 -24.56 -0.31
C ASN A 384 -28.25 -26.06 -0.17
N LYS A 385 -27.84 -26.67 0.96
CA LYS A 385 -28.21 -28.06 1.31
C LYS A 385 -29.58 -28.27 1.99
N THR A 386 -30.29 -27.23 2.45
CA THR A 386 -31.56 -27.43 3.21
C THR A 386 -32.77 -26.73 2.57
N ALA A 387 -33.93 -27.40 2.61
CA ALA A 387 -35.13 -26.96 1.89
C ALA A 387 -35.80 -25.71 2.48
N ASN A 388 -35.60 -25.42 3.77
CA ASN A 388 -36.26 -24.32 4.47
C ASN A 388 -35.22 -23.31 4.98
N LYS A 389 -34.83 -22.35 4.12
CA LYS A 389 -33.86 -21.31 4.49
C LYS A 389 -34.40 -19.89 4.39
N PRO A 390 -33.94 -19.00 5.29
CA PRO A 390 -34.22 -17.58 5.16
C PRO A 390 -33.57 -17.03 3.88
N SER A 391 -34.22 -16.03 3.28
CA SER A 391 -33.67 -15.32 2.13
C SER A 391 -32.39 -14.59 2.51
N LEU A 392 -31.35 -14.68 1.67
CA LEU A 392 -30.12 -13.92 1.85
C LEU A 392 -30.36 -12.40 1.82
N GLY A 393 -31.46 -11.93 1.21
CA GLY A 393 -31.78 -10.51 1.10
C GLY A 393 -30.74 -9.71 0.31
N MET A 394 -29.94 -10.38 -0.52
CA MET A 394 -29.00 -9.75 -1.45
C MET A 394 -28.82 -10.64 -2.69
N LYS A 395 -28.53 -10.02 -3.84
CA LYS A 395 -28.22 -10.68 -5.11
C LYS A 395 -27.13 -9.88 -5.82
N LEU A 396 -26.05 -10.54 -6.21
CA LEU A 396 -24.97 -9.95 -6.99
C LEU A 396 -25.15 -10.27 -8.50
N PRO A 397 -24.50 -9.51 -9.41
CA PRO A 397 -24.35 -9.94 -10.79
C PRO A 397 -23.74 -11.36 -10.84
N ASN A 398 -24.20 -12.19 -11.77
CA ASN A 398 -23.74 -13.58 -11.95
C ASN A 398 -23.92 -14.48 -10.71
N MET A 399 -24.77 -14.09 -9.75
CA MET A 399 -25.05 -14.89 -8.56
C MET A 399 -26.19 -15.89 -8.80
N HIS A 400 -25.89 -17.15 -8.52
CA HIS A 400 -26.79 -18.28 -8.60
C HIS A 400 -26.95 -18.90 -7.21
N VAL A 401 -28.18 -19.10 -6.76
CA VAL A 401 -28.46 -19.91 -5.57
C VAL A 401 -28.76 -21.32 -6.05
N LEU A 402 -27.98 -22.29 -5.61
CA LEU A 402 -28.08 -23.70 -6.01
C LEU A 402 -28.71 -24.48 -4.85
N ASP A 403 -29.95 -24.91 -5.02
CA ASP A 403 -30.62 -25.78 -4.04
C ASP A 403 -30.28 -27.24 -4.39
N CYS A 404 -29.36 -27.84 -3.63
CA CYS A 404 -28.93 -29.23 -3.82
C CYS A 404 -29.19 -30.02 -2.53
N ALA A 405 -30.16 -30.93 -2.55
CA ALA A 405 -30.38 -31.84 -1.41
C ALA A 405 -29.21 -32.81 -1.25
N THR A 406 -28.62 -33.24 -2.36
CA THR A 406 -27.45 -34.13 -2.47
C THR A 406 -26.54 -33.58 -3.56
N LEU A 407 -25.23 -33.61 -3.34
CA LEU A 407 -24.25 -33.21 -4.36
C LEU A 407 -24.10 -34.26 -5.47
N ALA A 408 -24.44 -35.52 -5.16
CA ALA A 408 -24.47 -36.65 -6.11
C ALA A 408 -25.58 -36.54 -7.16
N ASP A 409 -26.60 -35.71 -6.93
CA ASP A 409 -27.58 -35.38 -7.96
C ASP A 409 -26.88 -34.45 -8.96
N GLY A 410 -26.15 -35.02 -9.92
CA GLY A 410 -25.29 -34.36 -10.92
C GLY A 410 -25.97 -33.33 -11.83
N SER A 411 -27.17 -32.87 -11.45
CA SER A 411 -27.94 -31.80 -12.04
C SER A 411 -27.55 -30.40 -11.57
N CYS A 412 -27.02 -30.20 -10.35
CA CYS A 412 -26.89 -28.84 -9.82
C CYS A 412 -25.50 -28.21 -10.07
N LEU A 413 -24.42 -28.84 -9.62
CA LEU A 413 -23.06 -28.32 -9.76
C LEU A 413 -22.52 -28.47 -11.21
N PRO A 414 -22.68 -29.61 -11.90
CA PRO A 414 -22.26 -29.73 -13.30
C PRO A 414 -23.00 -28.78 -14.24
N ALA A 415 -24.28 -28.50 -13.98
CA ALA A 415 -25.05 -27.52 -14.77
C ALA A 415 -24.59 -26.08 -14.52
N PHE A 416 -24.09 -25.79 -13.32
CA PHE A 416 -23.47 -24.50 -13.00
C PHE A 416 -22.15 -24.33 -13.75
N ILE A 417 -21.28 -25.35 -13.75
CA ILE A 417 -19.99 -25.34 -14.47
C ILE A 417 -20.21 -25.22 -15.99
N LYS A 418 -21.20 -25.91 -16.55
CA LYS A 418 -21.50 -25.90 -17.99
C LYS A 418 -22.15 -24.62 -18.50
N LYS A 419 -22.75 -23.81 -17.63
CA LYS A 419 -23.28 -22.49 -18.01
C LYS A 419 -22.11 -21.54 -18.26
N LYS A 420 -21.56 -21.58 -19.48
CA LYS A 420 -20.68 -20.51 -19.98
C LYS A 420 -21.43 -19.18 -19.77
N PRO A 421 -20.83 -18.17 -19.12
CA PRO A 421 -21.42 -16.84 -19.07
C PRO A 421 -21.50 -16.34 -20.51
N GLU A 422 -22.70 -16.31 -21.09
CA GLU A 422 -22.93 -15.54 -22.30
C GLU A 422 -22.82 -14.07 -21.90
N TYR A 423 -21.64 -13.48 -22.14
CA TYR A 423 -21.47 -12.04 -22.04
C TYR A 423 -22.38 -11.39 -23.08
N ASN A 424 -23.60 -11.04 -22.68
CA ASN A 424 -24.39 -10.05 -23.39
C ASN A 424 -23.70 -8.70 -23.19
N VAL A 425 -22.72 -8.40 -24.06
CA VAL A 425 -22.14 -7.07 -24.20
C VAL A 425 -23.24 -6.17 -24.74
N ILE A 426 -24.04 -5.60 -23.85
CA ILE A 426 -24.89 -4.45 -24.18
C ILE A 426 -23.94 -3.26 -24.30
N SER A 427 -23.63 -2.90 -25.54
CA SER A 427 -22.75 -1.80 -25.95
C SER A 427 -23.40 -0.43 -25.74
N ASP A 428 -23.72 -0.05 -24.51
CA ASP A 428 -24.47 1.19 -24.24
C ASP A 428 -23.80 2.16 -23.25
N PHE A 429 -22.46 2.11 -23.13
CA PHE A 429 -21.71 2.96 -22.19
C PHE A 429 -21.02 4.18 -22.82
N THR A 430 -21.32 4.55 -24.06
CA THR A 430 -20.73 5.74 -24.73
C THR A 430 -21.65 6.98 -24.82
N SER A 431 -22.84 6.98 -24.22
CA SER A 431 -23.81 8.09 -24.39
C SER A 431 -24.01 9.02 -23.17
N ARG A 432 -23.08 9.11 -22.20
CA ARG A 432 -23.27 10.01 -21.04
C ARG A 432 -22.13 10.98 -20.71
N MET A 433 -21.23 11.27 -21.66
CA MET A 433 -20.14 12.21 -21.42
C MET A 433 -20.02 13.30 -22.49
N LEU A 434 -21.13 13.94 -22.84
CA LEU A 434 -21.12 15.24 -23.53
C LEU A 434 -22.40 15.98 -23.13
N TYR A 435 -22.32 16.86 -22.15
CA TYR A 435 -23.10 18.10 -22.02
C TYR A 435 -22.69 18.77 -20.70
N LEU A 436 -21.92 19.85 -20.79
CA LEU A 436 -22.07 21.11 -20.05
C LEU A 436 -20.84 22.00 -20.32
N ASP A 437 -20.81 22.56 -21.53
CA ASP A 437 -20.27 23.91 -21.77
C ASP A 437 -21.20 24.55 -22.79
N GLY A 438 -22.10 25.39 -22.29
CA GLY A 438 -23.19 25.95 -23.06
C GLY A 438 -23.89 27.03 -22.26
N ILE A 439 -23.30 28.22 -22.26
CA ILE A 439 -23.94 29.46 -21.85
C ILE A 439 -25.23 29.61 -22.65
N VAL A 440 -26.38 29.49 -21.98
CA VAL A 440 -27.66 29.92 -22.49
C VAL A 440 -28.19 30.97 -21.53
N SER A 441 -28.15 32.22 -22.01
CA SER A 441 -28.92 33.33 -21.48
C SER A 441 -30.41 32.97 -21.56
N VAL A 442 -31.12 33.04 -20.44
CA VAL A 442 -32.59 32.99 -20.43
C VAL A 442 -33.10 34.22 -19.69
N ASN A 443 -33.86 35.01 -20.45
CA ASN A 443 -34.62 36.17 -20.02
C ASN A 443 -35.58 35.84 -18.87
N PHE A 444 -35.67 36.76 -17.92
CA PHE A 444 -36.83 36.89 -17.05
C PHE A 444 -38.01 37.40 -17.88
N ASP A 445 -39.09 36.63 -17.96
CA ASP A 445 -40.44 37.16 -18.13
C ASP A 445 -41.50 36.15 -17.62
N ASN A 446 -42.21 36.57 -16.57
CA ASN A 446 -43.59 36.27 -16.18
C ASN A 446 -44.07 34.80 -15.98
N LEU A 447 -44.20 34.40 -14.71
CA LEU A 447 -45.44 34.14 -13.93
C LEU A 447 -45.21 33.11 -12.81
#